data_AF-B3EB84-F1
#
_entry.id   AF-B3EB84-F1
#
_cell.length_a   1.000
_cell.length_b   1.000
_cell.length_c   1.000
_cell.angle_alpha   90.00
_cell.angle_beta   90.00
_cell.angle_gamma   90.00
#
_symmetry.space_group_name_H-M   'P 1'
#
loop_
_entity.id
_entity.type
_entity.pdbx_description
1 polymer ?
#
loop_
_entity_poly.entity_id
_entity_poly.type
_entity_poly.pdbx_seq_one_letter_code
_entity_poly.pdbx_strand_id
1 'polypeptide(L)'
;MNYPIWFVPAFGGGLLIALVAIVHVFVSHFAVGGGLYLVLAERKAIKEKSQAIMDFVKKHTKFFMLLTMVFGGLTGVAIWFVISLIHPAATSLLIHTFVFGWAAEWVFFLVEIVALFVYFYAFGKMDDRTHQTIGWIYFGAAWMSLFLINGIIDFMLTPGSWISTSNFWSGFFNPTFWPSLFFRSFMSFMLAGCYGFLTATFLKDEEARHRMIRYSGVWALVSLILSVPAGWWYISVLPDKARSLVGGASPTITRAATVGAFSLAALAGLVMVLILLHPRARTRTLTVVVMVAAMGYMGAFEWTREAARRPYVINEVMYSNGILKSEVERINREGFLKNARWVQQKEITEANQLEAGRELFLHQCFACHTVGGFNNDIIRRTKNMSYGAMRKYLTTIHEKRYFMPPFVGNETELKALAAYLTAGLHKKPLADDGGAAGDRGTVLYEENCAACHSAESIKPKMKGWELAKIRAALDKLPALNPAMPEYNAPAPDKDAVAGYLFSLNNPGADSSAKDQGATLYEENCAACHSLDQVKPKMAGWPKKKIRSALDKLSALNPAMPDYSGTAVEKDFLADYLAKHTGGAQ
;
A
#
# COMPACT_ATOMS: atom_id res chain seq x y z
N MET A 1 -1.74 -15.07 -12.48
CA MET A 1 -2.06 -15.14 -13.93
C MET A 1 -3.13 -16.17 -14.32
N ASN A 2 -3.62 -17.01 -13.38
CA ASN A 2 -4.53 -18.12 -13.69
C ASN A 2 -6.02 -17.84 -13.40
N TYR A 3 -6.36 -16.67 -12.86
CA TYR A 3 -7.70 -16.35 -12.39
C TYR A 3 -8.27 -15.12 -13.09
N PRO A 4 -9.61 -15.05 -13.29
CA PRO A 4 -10.26 -13.87 -13.84
C PRO A 4 -10.19 -12.70 -12.86
N ILE A 5 -10.31 -11.48 -13.37
CA ILE A 5 -10.32 -10.27 -12.54
C ILE A 5 -11.77 -9.86 -12.27
N TRP A 6 -12.10 -9.71 -11.00
CA TRP A 6 -13.33 -9.04 -10.61
C TRP A 6 -13.13 -7.51 -10.63
N PHE A 7 -13.51 -6.89 -11.76
CA PHE A 7 -13.27 -5.47 -11.99
C PHE A 7 -14.34 -4.58 -11.32
N VAL A 8 -13.98 -3.97 -10.20
CA VAL A 8 -14.83 -3.05 -9.41
C VAL A 8 -14.22 -1.63 -9.38
N PRO A 9 -14.36 -0.84 -10.46
CA PRO A 9 -13.59 0.39 -10.66
C PRO A 9 -13.87 1.51 -9.65
N ALA A 10 -15.09 1.61 -9.11
CA ALA A 10 -15.46 2.72 -8.22
C ALA A 10 -14.76 2.67 -6.85
N PHE A 11 -14.65 1.46 -6.27
CA PHE A 11 -14.15 1.26 -4.90
C PHE A 11 -12.78 0.58 -4.86
N GLY A 12 -12.48 -0.29 -5.83
CA GLY A 12 -11.29 -1.13 -5.84
C GLY A 12 -11.35 -2.29 -4.84
N GLY A 13 -10.67 -3.39 -5.14
CA GLY A 13 -10.70 -4.60 -4.30
C GLY A 13 -10.15 -4.37 -2.88
N GLY A 14 -9.04 -3.64 -2.75
CA GLY A 14 -8.41 -3.40 -1.44
C GLY A 14 -9.31 -2.68 -0.42
N LEU A 15 -10.18 -1.76 -0.87
CA LEU A 15 -11.12 -1.08 0.03
C LEU A 15 -12.22 -2.02 0.53
N LEU A 16 -12.72 -2.89 -0.35
CA LEU A 16 -13.73 -3.88 0.01
C LEU A 16 -13.19 -4.90 1.02
N ILE A 17 -11.96 -5.39 0.83
CA ILE A 17 -11.27 -6.24 1.80
C ILE A 17 -11.16 -5.51 3.14
N ALA A 18 -10.68 -4.27 3.15
CA ALA A 18 -10.48 -3.52 4.38
C ALA A 18 -11.81 -3.31 5.16
N LEU A 19 -12.89 -2.97 4.46
CA LEU A 19 -14.20 -2.78 5.07
C LEU A 19 -14.70 -4.06 5.74
N VAL A 20 -14.71 -5.17 5.02
CA VAL A 20 -15.23 -6.45 5.53
C VAL A 20 -14.32 -7.01 6.63
N ALA A 21 -13.00 -6.93 6.44
CA ALA A 21 -12.02 -7.40 7.42
C ALA A 21 -12.10 -6.61 8.73
N ILE A 22 -12.10 -5.28 8.70
CA ILE A 22 -12.16 -4.46 9.94
C ILE A 22 -13.48 -4.74 10.69
N VAL A 23 -14.61 -4.82 9.98
CA VAL A 23 -15.92 -5.10 10.60
C VAL A 23 -15.94 -6.49 11.24
N HIS A 24 -15.50 -7.51 10.52
CA HIS A 24 -15.47 -8.88 11.05
C HIS A 24 -14.51 -9.00 12.23
N VAL A 25 -13.27 -8.52 12.09
CA VAL A 25 -12.22 -8.59 13.13
C VAL A 25 -12.68 -7.90 14.42
N PHE A 26 -13.44 -6.80 14.31
CA PHE A 26 -13.94 -6.07 15.47
C PHE A 26 -14.93 -6.89 16.29
N VAL A 27 -15.70 -7.74 15.61
CA VAL A 27 -16.68 -8.64 16.24
C VAL A 27 -16.05 -9.96 16.67
N SER A 28 -15.14 -10.52 15.86
CA SER A 28 -14.46 -11.78 16.20
C SER A 28 -13.52 -11.62 17.40
N HIS A 29 -12.81 -10.50 17.52
CA HIS A 29 -11.99 -10.23 18.71
C HIS A 29 -12.86 -10.03 19.96
N PHE A 30 -14.08 -9.49 19.80
CA PHE A 30 -15.06 -9.50 20.89
C PHE A 30 -15.51 -10.92 21.23
N ALA A 31 -15.71 -11.82 20.26
CA ALA A 31 -16.02 -13.23 20.53
C ALA A 31 -14.95 -13.88 21.40
N VAL A 32 -13.68 -13.74 21.01
CA VAL A 32 -12.53 -14.30 21.75
C VAL A 32 -12.44 -13.74 23.16
N GLY A 33 -12.35 -12.41 23.30
CA GLY A 33 -12.16 -11.79 24.61
C GLY A 33 -13.41 -11.84 25.50
N GLY A 34 -14.59 -11.77 24.88
CA GLY A 34 -15.87 -11.82 25.55
C GLY A 34 -16.13 -13.18 26.18
N GLY A 35 -15.62 -14.27 25.59
CA GLY A 35 -15.62 -15.60 26.22
C GLY A 35 -14.96 -15.59 27.60
N LEU A 36 -13.74 -15.05 27.70
CA LEU A 36 -13.04 -14.91 28.98
C LEU A 36 -13.77 -13.97 29.95
N TYR A 37 -14.27 -12.85 29.43
CA TYR A 37 -15.00 -11.86 30.22
C TYR A 37 -16.28 -12.45 30.84
N LEU A 38 -17.05 -13.21 30.08
CA LEU A 38 -18.30 -13.83 30.55
C LEU A 38 -18.06 -14.75 31.74
N VAL A 39 -17.10 -15.66 31.62
CA VAL A 39 -16.77 -16.62 32.68
C VAL A 39 -16.31 -15.92 33.96
N LEU A 40 -15.51 -14.87 33.83
CA LEU A 40 -15.00 -14.14 34.99
C LEU A 40 -16.03 -13.19 35.59
N ALA A 41 -16.92 -12.62 34.79
CA ALA A 41 -18.06 -11.84 35.28
C ALA A 41 -19.08 -12.74 36.01
N GLU A 42 -19.32 -13.95 35.51
CA GLU A 42 -20.12 -14.96 36.21
C GLU A 42 -19.49 -15.37 37.54
N ARG A 43 -18.20 -15.70 37.53
CA ARG A 43 -17.45 -16.02 38.75
C ARG A 43 -17.51 -14.89 39.78
N LYS A 44 -17.44 -13.64 39.32
CA LYS A 44 -17.64 -12.45 40.16
C LYS A 44 -19.04 -12.42 40.75
N ALA A 45 -20.09 -12.65 39.96
CA ALA A 45 -21.47 -12.69 40.43
C ALA A 45 -21.68 -13.73 41.54
N ILE A 46 -21.11 -14.93 41.37
CA ILE A 46 -21.17 -16.03 42.34
C ILE A 46 -20.42 -15.65 43.62
N LYS A 47 -19.17 -15.19 43.50
CA LYS A 47 -18.33 -14.80 44.65
C LYS A 47 -18.96 -13.68 45.47
N GLU A 48 -19.58 -12.70 44.81
CA GLU A 48 -20.24 -11.56 45.44
C GLU A 48 -21.70 -11.84 45.82
N LYS A 49 -22.22 -13.04 45.52
CA LYS A 49 -23.62 -13.42 45.74
C LYS A 49 -24.60 -12.38 45.19
N SER A 50 -24.30 -11.83 44.01
CA SER A 50 -25.03 -10.70 43.44
C SER A 50 -25.92 -11.13 42.28
N GLN A 51 -27.24 -11.20 42.54
CA GLN A 51 -28.21 -11.51 41.50
C GLN A 51 -28.22 -10.47 40.38
N ALA A 52 -28.02 -9.18 40.70
CA ALA A 52 -27.97 -8.12 39.70
C ALA A 52 -26.80 -8.29 38.70
N ILE A 53 -25.64 -8.78 39.17
CA ILE A 53 -24.50 -9.09 38.29
C ILE A 53 -24.80 -10.36 37.48
N MET A 54 -25.41 -11.38 38.09
CA MET A 54 -25.79 -12.59 37.36
C MET A 54 -26.79 -12.28 36.23
N ASP A 55 -27.78 -11.44 36.49
CA ASP A 55 -28.75 -10.96 35.49
C ASP A 55 -28.08 -10.14 34.39
N PHE A 56 -27.06 -9.34 34.74
CA PHE A 56 -26.20 -8.66 33.77
C PHE A 56 -25.50 -9.66 32.87
N VAL A 57 -24.82 -10.67 33.44
CA VAL A 57 -24.07 -11.67 32.68
C VAL A 57 -25.00 -12.39 31.72
N LYS A 58 -26.15 -12.89 32.18
CA LYS A 58 -27.14 -13.57 31.32
C LYS A 58 -27.63 -12.70 30.16
N LYS A 59 -27.92 -11.41 30.40
CA LYS A 59 -28.32 -10.46 29.35
C LYS A 59 -27.16 -10.16 28.39
N HIS A 60 -25.95 -10.00 28.92
CA HIS A 60 -24.76 -9.77 28.12
C HIS A 60 -24.42 -10.97 27.26
N THR A 61 -24.57 -12.21 27.77
CA THR A 61 -24.43 -13.45 26.99
C THR A 61 -25.42 -13.51 25.84
N LYS A 62 -26.68 -13.10 26.04
CA LYS A 62 -27.65 -13.03 24.94
C LYS A 62 -27.19 -12.07 23.83
N PHE A 63 -26.76 -10.86 24.23
CA PHE A 63 -26.22 -9.87 23.30
C PHE A 63 -24.98 -10.39 22.57
N PHE A 64 -24.05 -10.96 23.33
CA PHE A 64 -22.83 -11.58 22.86
C PHE A 64 -23.14 -12.64 21.81
N MET A 65 -23.99 -13.61 22.12
CA MET A 65 -24.42 -14.67 21.19
C MET A 65 -25.01 -14.12 19.90
N LEU A 66 -25.92 -13.15 19.96
CA LEU A 66 -26.49 -12.57 18.74
C LEU A 66 -25.45 -11.83 17.90
N LEU A 67 -24.56 -11.07 18.53
CA LEU A 67 -23.56 -10.28 17.82
C LEU A 67 -22.45 -11.16 17.24
N THR A 68 -21.88 -12.07 18.04
CA THR A 68 -20.70 -12.85 17.64
C THR A 68 -21.08 -14.04 16.77
N MET A 69 -22.11 -14.78 17.15
CA MET A 69 -22.51 -15.99 16.40
C MET A 69 -23.22 -15.63 15.09
N VAL A 70 -24.23 -14.75 15.13
CA VAL A 70 -25.04 -14.45 13.95
C VAL A 70 -24.33 -13.44 13.06
N PHE A 71 -24.08 -12.23 13.57
CA PHE A 71 -23.45 -11.19 12.77
C PHE A 71 -21.96 -11.48 12.50
N GLY A 72 -21.22 -11.95 13.50
CA GLY A 72 -19.83 -12.39 13.33
C GLY A 72 -19.70 -13.57 12.36
N GLY A 73 -20.57 -14.59 12.47
CA GLY A 73 -20.60 -15.71 11.52
C GLY A 73 -20.86 -15.28 10.07
N LEU A 74 -21.86 -14.41 9.85
CA LEU A 74 -22.16 -13.89 8.50
C LEU A 74 -21.00 -13.07 7.91
N THR A 75 -20.37 -12.20 8.72
CA THR A 75 -19.23 -11.40 8.27
C THR A 75 -17.97 -12.25 8.03
N GLY A 76 -17.81 -13.37 8.75
CA GLY A 76 -16.73 -14.33 8.51
C GLY A 76 -16.88 -15.04 7.18
N VAL A 77 -18.09 -15.48 6.84
CA VAL A 77 -18.40 -16.03 5.51
C VAL A 77 -18.15 -14.97 4.42
N ALA A 78 -18.53 -13.71 4.66
CA ALA A 78 -18.31 -12.63 3.70
C ALA A 78 -16.82 -12.40 3.40
N ILE A 79 -15.92 -12.53 4.38
CA ILE A 79 -14.46 -12.45 4.13
C ILE A 79 -14.04 -13.50 3.10
N TRP A 80 -14.45 -14.76 3.27
CA TRP A 80 -14.08 -15.86 2.38
C TRP A 80 -14.46 -15.59 0.92
N PHE A 81 -15.67 -15.06 0.68
CA PHE A 81 -16.09 -14.65 -0.66
C PHE A 81 -15.22 -13.50 -1.20
N VAL A 82 -15.02 -12.45 -0.40
CA VAL A 82 -14.29 -11.25 -0.83
C VAL A 82 -12.83 -11.55 -1.15
N ILE A 83 -12.12 -12.29 -0.31
CA ILE A 83 -10.70 -12.63 -0.56
C ILE A 83 -10.55 -13.61 -1.72
N SER A 84 -11.50 -14.52 -1.92
CA SER A 84 -11.50 -15.46 -3.05
C SER A 84 -11.69 -14.75 -4.38
N LEU A 85 -12.47 -13.66 -4.41
CA LEU A 85 -12.70 -12.89 -5.64
C LEU A 85 -11.59 -11.86 -5.93
N ILE A 86 -11.01 -11.27 -4.89
CA ILE A 86 -10.05 -10.15 -5.07
C ILE A 86 -8.60 -10.65 -5.13
N HIS A 87 -8.24 -11.65 -4.32
CA HIS A 87 -6.90 -12.23 -4.30
C HIS A 87 -6.93 -13.77 -4.43
N PRO A 88 -7.55 -14.33 -5.48
CA PRO A 88 -7.72 -15.78 -5.64
C PRO A 88 -6.39 -16.55 -5.60
N ALA A 89 -5.33 -15.99 -6.20
CA ALA A 89 -4.01 -16.63 -6.21
C ALA A 89 -3.40 -16.76 -4.81
N ALA A 90 -3.49 -15.69 -3.99
CA ALA A 90 -2.99 -15.72 -2.62
C ALA A 90 -3.85 -16.64 -1.75
N THR A 91 -5.18 -16.54 -1.85
CA THR A 91 -6.12 -17.42 -1.15
C THR A 91 -5.86 -18.90 -1.48
N SER A 92 -5.67 -19.22 -2.77
CA SER A 92 -5.30 -20.55 -3.21
C SER A 92 -3.99 -21.03 -2.57
N LEU A 93 -2.93 -20.21 -2.56
CA LEU A 93 -1.66 -20.59 -1.96
C LEU A 93 -1.79 -20.85 -0.45
N LEU A 94 -2.54 -19.99 0.26
CA LEU A 94 -2.80 -20.15 1.69
C LEU A 94 -3.58 -21.43 1.99
N ILE A 95 -4.58 -21.78 1.17
CA ILE A 95 -5.33 -23.03 1.32
C ILE A 95 -4.39 -24.23 1.13
N HIS A 96 -3.60 -24.28 0.05
CA HIS A 96 -2.71 -25.42 -0.20
C HIS A 96 -1.64 -25.57 0.88
N THR A 97 -1.23 -24.46 1.50
CA THR A 97 -0.24 -24.47 2.58
C THR A 97 -0.84 -24.84 3.93
N PHE A 98 -2.05 -24.33 4.25
CA PHE A 98 -2.61 -24.37 5.60
C PHE A 98 -4.00 -25.00 5.68
N VAL A 99 -4.40 -25.85 4.74
CA VAL A 99 -5.74 -26.48 4.71
C VAL A 99 -6.14 -27.11 6.07
N PHE A 100 -5.19 -27.77 6.74
CA PHE A 100 -5.43 -28.38 8.05
C PHE A 100 -5.52 -27.34 9.18
N GLY A 101 -4.83 -26.21 9.07
CA GLY A 101 -4.97 -25.09 10.02
C GLY A 101 -6.35 -24.46 9.93
N TRP A 102 -6.84 -24.21 8.70
CA TRP A 102 -8.20 -23.76 8.45
C TRP A 102 -9.24 -24.78 8.92
N ALA A 103 -9.07 -26.07 8.60
CA ALA A 103 -9.99 -27.10 9.05
C ALA A 103 -10.06 -27.19 10.59
N ALA A 104 -8.93 -27.10 11.28
CA ALA A 104 -8.88 -27.05 12.74
C ALA A 104 -9.61 -25.82 13.30
N GLU A 105 -9.46 -24.65 12.67
CA GLU A 105 -10.15 -23.42 13.08
C GLU A 105 -11.67 -23.61 13.03
N TRP A 106 -12.19 -24.26 11.98
CA TRP A 106 -13.62 -24.52 11.81
C TRP A 106 -14.17 -25.52 12.84
N VAL A 107 -13.36 -26.50 13.25
CA VAL A 107 -13.71 -27.40 14.36
C VAL A 107 -13.82 -26.63 15.67
N PHE A 108 -12.85 -25.76 15.98
CA PHE A 108 -12.93 -24.91 17.17
C PHE A 108 -14.12 -23.94 17.11
N PHE A 109 -14.44 -23.40 15.93
CA PHE A 109 -15.62 -22.57 15.73
C PHE A 109 -16.93 -23.34 15.99
N LEU A 110 -17.02 -24.61 15.59
CA LEU A 110 -18.17 -25.45 15.93
C LEU A 110 -18.28 -25.68 17.45
N VAL A 111 -17.16 -25.99 18.11
CA VAL A 111 -17.11 -26.15 19.58
C VAL A 111 -17.54 -24.85 20.27
N GLU A 112 -17.07 -23.70 19.77
CA GLU A 112 -17.45 -22.37 20.24
C GLU A 112 -18.98 -22.19 20.20
N ILE A 113 -19.61 -22.46 19.05
CA ILE A 113 -21.06 -22.33 18.87
C ILE A 113 -21.82 -23.21 19.88
N VAL A 114 -21.45 -24.50 19.95
CA VAL A 114 -22.13 -25.46 20.83
C VAL A 114 -21.97 -25.05 22.30
N ALA A 115 -20.76 -24.71 22.73
CA ALA A 115 -20.48 -24.28 24.09
C ALA A 115 -21.27 -23.00 24.44
N LEU A 116 -21.36 -22.03 23.53
CA LEU A 116 -22.09 -20.79 23.76
C LEU A 116 -23.60 -21.03 23.93
N PHE A 117 -24.19 -21.90 23.11
CA PHE A 117 -25.60 -22.25 23.25
C PHE A 117 -25.89 -22.94 24.57
N VAL A 118 -25.07 -23.93 24.93
CA VAL A 118 -25.21 -24.63 26.21
C VAL A 118 -25.08 -23.63 27.35
N TYR A 119 -24.05 -22.78 27.33
CA TYR A 119 -23.83 -21.73 28.32
C TYR A 119 -25.06 -20.81 28.44
N PHE A 120 -25.55 -20.25 27.32
CA PHE A 120 -26.70 -19.35 27.37
C PHE A 120 -28.01 -19.99 27.85
N TYR A 121 -28.32 -21.21 27.42
CA TYR A 121 -29.60 -21.86 27.75
C TYR A 121 -29.59 -22.60 29.10
N ALA A 122 -28.41 -22.85 29.68
CA ALA A 122 -28.25 -23.56 30.95
C ALA A 122 -28.22 -22.64 32.19
N PHE A 123 -28.25 -21.31 32.03
CA PHE A 123 -28.37 -20.38 33.16
C PHE A 123 -29.54 -20.74 34.10
N GLY A 124 -29.22 -21.08 35.34
CA GLY A 124 -30.19 -21.48 36.38
C GLY A 124 -30.73 -22.91 36.24
N LYS A 125 -30.22 -23.71 35.29
CA LYS A 125 -30.57 -25.12 35.09
C LYS A 125 -29.39 -26.08 35.30
N MET A 126 -28.19 -25.54 35.41
CA MET A 126 -26.93 -26.26 35.59
C MET A 126 -26.21 -25.68 36.82
N ASP A 127 -25.45 -26.51 37.53
CA ASP A 127 -24.66 -26.04 38.66
C ASP A 127 -23.54 -25.09 38.21
N ASP A 128 -23.16 -24.17 39.09
CA ASP A 128 -22.20 -23.11 38.81
C ASP A 128 -20.83 -23.63 38.31
N ARG A 129 -20.38 -24.79 38.79
CA ARG A 129 -19.07 -25.34 38.42
C ARG A 129 -19.09 -25.88 37.00
N THR A 130 -20.12 -26.66 36.65
CA THR A 130 -20.29 -27.17 35.28
C THR A 130 -20.55 -26.02 34.32
N HIS A 131 -21.38 -25.04 34.70
CA HIS A 131 -21.68 -23.88 33.85
C HIS A 131 -20.43 -23.04 33.53
N GLN A 132 -19.60 -22.75 34.54
CA GLN A 132 -18.30 -22.10 34.30
C GLN A 132 -17.35 -22.96 33.45
N THR A 133 -17.39 -24.29 33.59
CA THR A 133 -16.56 -25.19 32.77
C THR A 133 -16.93 -25.07 31.29
N ILE A 134 -18.22 -25.01 30.96
CA ILE A 134 -18.69 -24.76 29.58
C ILE A 134 -18.19 -23.41 29.08
N GLY A 135 -18.26 -22.37 29.90
CA GLY A 135 -17.73 -21.07 29.52
C GLY A 135 -16.21 -21.06 29.30
N TRP A 136 -15.44 -21.82 30.08
CA TRP A 136 -14.00 -22.01 29.84
C TRP A 136 -13.71 -22.79 28.55
N ILE A 137 -14.55 -23.79 28.21
CA ILE A 137 -14.48 -24.50 26.93
C ILE A 137 -14.72 -23.53 25.77
N TYR A 138 -15.73 -22.66 25.87
CA TYR A 138 -15.97 -21.60 24.89
C TYR A 138 -14.72 -20.72 24.71
N PHE A 139 -14.18 -20.18 25.81
CA PHE A 139 -13.02 -19.30 25.74
C PHE A 139 -11.80 -20.00 25.12
N GLY A 140 -11.52 -21.23 25.54
CA GLY A 140 -10.42 -22.03 24.99
C GLY A 140 -10.59 -22.25 23.48
N ALA A 141 -11.78 -22.63 23.03
CA ALA A 141 -12.06 -22.82 21.61
C ALA A 141 -11.94 -21.52 20.80
N ALA A 142 -12.53 -20.42 21.27
CA ALA A 142 -12.45 -19.13 20.59
C ALA A 142 -10.99 -18.61 20.52
N TRP A 143 -10.21 -18.76 21.59
CA TRP A 143 -8.80 -18.39 21.59
C TRP A 143 -7.97 -19.30 20.66
N MET A 144 -8.30 -20.59 20.55
CA MET A 144 -7.67 -21.47 19.57
C MET A 144 -8.00 -21.08 18.12
N SER A 145 -9.22 -20.60 17.83
CA SER A 145 -9.52 -20.02 16.52
C SER A 145 -8.63 -18.81 16.23
N LEU A 146 -8.47 -17.89 17.20
CA LEU A 146 -7.52 -16.78 17.08
C LEU A 146 -6.08 -17.25 16.85
N PHE A 147 -5.63 -18.25 17.60
CA PHE A 147 -4.29 -18.84 17.49
C PHE A 147 -4.02 -19.37 16.07
N LEU A 148 -4.99 -20.07 15.49
CA LEU A 148 -4.87 -20.68 14.15
C LEU A 148 -4.87 -19.62 13.04
N ILE A 149 -5.85 -18.73 13.04
CA ILE A 149 -5.93 -17.69 12.00
C ILE A 149 -4.76 -16.71 12.08
N ASN A 150 -4.26 -16.43 13.29
CA ASN A 150 -3.09 -15.59 13.51
C ASN A 150 -1.89 -16.11 12.72
N GLY A 151 -1.57 -17.41 12.83
CA GLY A 151 -0.42 -17.99 12.12
C GLY A 151 -0.54 -17.89 10.61
N ILE A 152 -1.75 -18.07 10.07
CA ILE A 152 -2.01 -18.00 8.62
C ILE A 152 -1.91 -16.56 8.09
N ILE A 153 -2.43 -15.58 8.82
CA ILE A 153 -2.42 -14.17 8.39
C ILE A 153 -1.03 -13.56 8.54
N ASP A 154 -0.32 -13.85 9.63
CA ASP A 154 1.02 -13.32 9.89
C ASP A 154 2.05 -13.85 8.88
N PHE A 155 1.86 -15.09 8.44
CA PHE A 155 2.64 -15.70 7.36
C PHE A 155 2.69 -14.83 6.10
N MET A 156 1.61 -14.11 5.77
CA MET A 156 1.55 -13.24 4.60
C MET A 156 2.57 -12.08 4.68
N LEU A 157 2.89 -11.59 5.87
CA LEU A 157 3.86 -10.50 6.07
C LEU A 157 5.26 -11.03 6.33
N THR A 158 5.39 -12.12 7.08
CA THR A 158 6.68 -12.72 7.43
C THR A 158 6.66 -14.21 7.17
N PRO A 159 6.77 -14.72 5.93
CA PRO A 159 6.75 -16.16 5.68
C PRO A 159 7.99 -16.89 6.24
N GLY A 160 9.06 -16.18 6.57
CA GLY A 160 10.23 -16.74 7.26
C GLY A 160 10.91 -17.85 6.48
N SER A 161 11.33 -18.92 7.16
CA SER A 161 12.00 -20.08 6.54
C SER A 161 11.09 -20.96 5.69
N TRP A 162 9.78 -20.66 5.62
CA TRP A 162 8.89 -21.35 4.70
C TRP A 162 9.30 -21.15 3.23
N ILE A 163 9.88 -19.99 2.89
CA ILE A 163 10.32 -19.69 1.51
C ILE A 163 11.28 -20.77 0.98
N SER A 164 12.15 -21.32 1.83
CA SER A 164 13.10 -22.36 1.44
C SER A 164 12.62 -23.78 1.74
N THR A 165 11.81 -23.97 2.78
CA THR A 165 11.43 -25.32 3.25
C THR A 165 10.07 -25.79 2.74
N SER A 166 9.18 -24.87 2.38
CA SER A 166 7.75 -25.11 2.12
C SER A 166 7.03 -25.90 3.25
N ASN A 167 7.59 -25.90 4.46
CA ASN A 167 7.11 -26.72 5.56
C ASN A 167 5.99 -26.00 6.34
N PHE A 168 4.87 -26.70 6.58
CA PHE A 168 3.71 -26.18 7.31
C PHE A 168 4.09 -25.43 8.60
N TRP A 169 4.89 -26.05 9.48
CA TRP A 169 5.20 -25.49 10.80
C TRP A 169 6.09 -24.26 10.73
N SER A 170 7.02 -24.24 9.76
CA SER A 170 7.88 -23.07 9.53
C SER A 170 7.08 -21.84 9.07
N GLY A 171 6.04 -22.05 8.26
CA GLY A 171 5.14 -20.99 7.81
C GLY A 171 4.13 -20.60 8.88
N PHE A 172 3.64 -21.57 9.66
CA PHE A 172 2.66 -21.31 10.72
C PHE A 172 3.28 -20.56 11.90
N PHE A 173 4.40 -21.07 12.45
CA PHE A 173 5.18 -20.41 13.51
C PHE A 173 6.20 -19.44 12.95
N ASN A 174 5.70 -18.52 12.15
CA ASN A 174 6.53 -17.52 11.50
C ASN A 174 7.03 -16.45 12.48
N PRO A 175 8.00 -15.59 12.10
CA PRO A 175 8.63 -14.63 13.01
C PRO A 175 7.65 -13.72 13.77
N THR A 176 6.56 -13.30 13.14
CA THR A 176 5.58 -12.41 13.79
C THR A 176 4.46 -13.13 14.54
N PHE A 177 4.42 -14.48 14.50
CA PHE A 177 3.39 -15.30 15.14
C PHE A 177 3.15 -14.92 16.60
N TRP A 178 4.18 -15.03 17.45
CA TRP A 178 4.06 -14.79 18.89
C TRP A 178 3.71 -13.33 19.23
N PRO A 179 4.45 -12.31 18.75
CA PRO A 179 4.10 -10.93 19.07
C PRO A 179 2.69 -10.56 18.60
N SER A 180 2.26 -11.03 17.43
CA SER A 180 0.91 -10.80 16.91
C SER A 180 -0.15 -11.49 17.77
N LEU A 181 0.07 -12.75 18.16
CA LEU A 181 -0.86 -13.50 19.01
C LEU A 181 -1.10 -12.81 20.36
N PHE A 182 -0.02 -12.37 21.02
CA PHE A 182 -0.14 -11.64 22.28
C PHE A 182 -0.84 -10.31 22.08
N PHE A 183 -0.46 -9.55 21.05
CA PHE A 183 -1.09 -8.27 20.73
C PHE A 183 -2.59 -8.43 20.47
N ARG A 184 -2.98 -9.37 19.60
CA ARG A 184 -4.39 -9.66 19.28
C ARG A 184 -5.18 -10.20 20.46
N SER A 185 -4.55 -10.99 21.34
CA SER A 185 -5.19 -11.46 22.57
C SER A 185 -5.52 -10.28 23.50
N PHE A 186 -4.57 -9.38 23.75
CA PHE A 186 -4.81 -8.20 24.56
C PHE A 186 -5.83 -7.24 23.92
N MET A 187 -5.81 -7.10 22.59
CA MET A 187 -6.85 -6.35 21.86
C MET A 187 -8.23 -6.98 22.02
N SER A 188 -8.33 -8.30 21.97
CA SER A 188 -9.58 -9.04 22.19
C SER A 188 -10.11 -8.82 23.61
N PHE A 189 -9.24 -8.91 24.62
CA PHE A 189 -9.61 -8.66 26.01
C PHE A 189 -10.01 -7.20 26.23
N MET A 190 -9.32 -6.24 25.61
CA MET A 190 -9.69 -4.83 25.63
C MET A 190 -11.11 -4.62 25.07
N LEU A 191 -11.42 -5.22 23.91
CA LEU A 191 -12.75 -5.12 23.30
C LEU A 191 -13.83 -5.73 24.18
N ALA A 192 -13.55 -6.86 24.83
CA ALA A 192 -14.48 -7.45 25.81
C ALA A 192 -14.86 -6.48 26.93
N GLY A 193 -13.88 -5.74 27.45
CA GLY A 193 -14.12 -4.66 28.40
C GLY A 193 -14.95 -3.50 27.81
N CYS A 194 -14.67 -3.09 26.57
CA CYS A 194 -15.44 -2.02 25.90
C CYS A 194 -16.92 -2.42 25.69
N TYR A 195 -17.19 -3.64 25.25
CA TYR A 195 -18.55 -4.16 25.08
C TYR A 195 -19.25 -4.45 26.40
N GLY A 196 -18.53 -4.97 27.41
CA GLY A 196 -19.04 -5.14 28.76
C GLY A 196 -19.44 -3.81 29.40
N PHE A 197 -18.64 -2.76 29.16
CA PHE A 197 -18.97 -1.40 29.54
C PHE A 197 -20.24 -0.92 28.82
N LEU A 198 -20.33 -1.11 27.50
CA LEU A 198 -21.51 -0.75 26.71
C LEU A 198 -22.79 -1.38 27.26
N THR A 199 -22.79 -2.69 27.49
CA THR A 199 -23.98 -3.38 27.99
C THR A 199 -24.29 -3.01 29.44
N ALA A 200 -23.28 -2.72 30.26
CA ALA A 200 -23.47 -2.29 31.65
C ALA A 200 -24.23 -0.95 31.73
N THR A 201 -24.10 -0.07 30.73
CA THR A 201 -24.85 1.20 30.69
C THR A 201 -26.37 1.03 30.64
N PHE A 202 -26.86 -0.14 30.24
CA PHE A 202 -28.29 -0.46 30.18
C PHE A 202 -28.83 -1.08 31.48
N LEU A 203 -27.99 -1.28 32.50
CA LEU A 203 -28.45 -1.75 33.80
C LEU A 203 -29.27 -0.66 34.51
N LYS A 204 -30.45 -1.06 34.99
CA LYS A 204 -31.35 -0.18 35.74
C LYS A 204 -30.82 0.08 37.16
N ASP A 205 -30.36 -0.98 37.82
CA ASP A 205 -29.75 -0.91 39.15
C ASP A 205 -28.46 -0.07 39.11
N GLU A 206 -28.44 1.04 39.85
CA GLU A 206 -27.36 2.03 39.78
C GLU A 206 -26.05 1.49 40.39
N GLU A 207 -26.15 0.75 41.47
CA GLU A 207 -25.03 0.13 42.17
C GLU A 207 -24.35 -0.94 41.30
N ALA A 208 -25.12 -1.88 40.75
CA ALA A 208 -24.59 -2.90 39.83
C ALA A 208 -24.06 -2.25 38.54
N ARG A 209 -24.73 -1.24 38.00
CA ARG A 209 -24.25 -0.46 36.85
C ARG A 209 -22.86 0.10 37.12
N HIS A 210 -22.67 0.77 38.26
CA HIS A 210 -21.38 1.37 38.60
C HIS A 210 -20.28 0.31 38.80
N ARG A 211 -20.58 -0.77 39.54
CA ARG A 211 -19.64 -1.87 39.75
C ARG A 211 -19.21 -2.51 38.44
N MET A 212 -20.14 -2.74 37.52
CA MET A 212 -19.84 -3.36 36.23
C MET A 212 -19.11 -2.40 35.29
N ILE A 213 -19.46 -1.11 35.25
CA ILE A 213 -18.71 -0.09 34.51
C ILE A 213 -17.24 -0.07 34.95
N ARG A 214 -16.99 -0.03 36.26
CA ARG A 214 -15.62 -0.02 36.80
C ARG A 214 -14.89 -1.32 36.46
N TYR A 215 -15.56 -2.48 36.63
CA TYR A 215 -14.99 -3.78 36.30
C TYR A 215 -14.59 -3.87 34.82
N SER A 216 -15.49 -3.51 33.90
CA SER A 216 -15.22 -3.53 32.45
C SER A 216 -14.20 -2.47 32.02
N GLY A 217 -14.20 -1.30 32.65
CA GLY A 217 -13.22 -0.23 32.38
C GLY A 217 -11.81 -0.64 32.79
N VAL A 218 -11.63 -1.17 34.01
CA VAL A 218 -10.33 -1.70 34.47
C VAL A 218 -9.86 -2.83 33.57
N TRP A 219 -10.77 -3.72 33.17
CA TRP A 219 -10.49 -4.79 32.22
C TRP A 219 -9.96 -4.26 30.88
N ALA A 220 -10.63 -3.25 30.30
CA ALA A 220 -10.21 -2.63 29.06
C ALA A 220 -8.85 -1.93 29.20
N LEU A 221 -8.64 -1.17 30.28
CA LEU A 221 -7.42 -0.39 30.50
C LEU A 221 -6.20 -1.27 30.74
N VAL A 222 -6.32 -2.33 31.55
CA VAL A 222 -5.22 -3.28 31.78
C VAL A 222 -4.84 -3.97 30.48
N SER A 223 -5.83 -4.44 29.72
CA SER A 223 -5.58 -5.09 28.42
C SER A 223 -4.92 -4.13 27.43
N LEU A 224 -5.33 -2.87 27.42
CA LEU A 224 -4.74 -1.83 26.58
C LEU A 224 -3.26 -1.58 26.92
N ILE A 225 -2.93 -1.47 28.22
CA ILE A 225 -1.54 -1.30 28.68
C ILE A 225 -0.69 -2.51 28.26
N LEU A 226 -1.21 -3.73 28.40
CA LEU A 226 -0.50 -4.96 28.01
C LEU A 226 -0.34 -5.09 26.49
N SER A 227 -1.22 -4.48 25.69
CA SER A 227 -1.07 -4.47 24.23
C SER A 227 0.14 -3.67 23.75
N VAL A 228 0.56 -2.63 24.49
CA VAL A 228 1.68 -1.76 24.09
C VAL A 228 3.02 -2.50 23.94
N PRO A 229 3.51 -3.25 24.94
CA PRO A 229 4.76 -4.00 24.79
C PRO A 229 4.67 -5.10 23.73
N ALA A 230 3.51 -5.74 23.55
CA ALA A 230 3.30 -6.73 22.49
C ALA A 230 3.36 -6.08 21.09
N GLY A 231 2.78 -4.89 20.93
CA GLY A 231 2.87 -4.12 19.69
C GLY A 231 4.29 -3.64 19.39
N TRP A 232 5.04 -3.24 20.43
CA TRP A 232 6.46 -2.92 20.29
C TRP A 232 7.28 -4.13 19.83
N TRP A 233 7.06 -5.29 20.44
CA TRP A 233 7.69 -6.55 20.03
C TRP A 233 7.33 -6.93 18.59
N TYR A 234 6.09 -6.71 18.17
CA TYR A 234 5.67 -6.92 16.77
C TYR A 234 6.50 -6.08 15.79
N ILE A 235 6.62 -4.77 16.04
CA ILE A 235 7.38 -3.85 15.18
C ILE A 235 8.87 -4.22 15.16
N SER A 236 9.44 -4.66 16.28
CA SER A 236 10.85 -5.03 16.36
C SER A 236 11.21 -6.30 15.58
N VAL A 237 10.24 -7.12 15.19
CA VAL A 237 10.46 -8.36 14.41
C VAL A 237 10.17 -8.17 12.92
N LEU A 238 9.56 -7.04 12.52
CA LEU A 238 9.27 -6.76 11.11
C LEU A 238 10.55 -6.74 10.25
N PRO A 239 10.51 -7.26 9.01
CA PRO A 239 11.62 -7.12 8.05
C PRO A 239 11.96 -5.66 7.78
N ASP A 240 13.23 -5.34 7.47
CA ASP A 240 13.72 -3.94 7.37
C ASP A 240 12.90 -3.06 6.43
N LYS A 241 12.49 -3.59 5.27
CA LYS A 241 11.64 -2.86 4.32
C LYS A 241 10.23 -2.61 4.84
N ALA A 242 9.63 -3.57 5.54
CA ALA A 242 8.33 -3.38 6.19
C ALA A 242 8.44 -2.41 7.38
N ARG A 243 9.52 -2.52 8.15
CA ARG A 243 9.82 -1.64 9.29
C ARG A 243 10.04 -0.20 8.85
N SER A 244 10.72 0.05 7.72
CA SER A 244 10.91 1.41 7.20
C SER A 244 9.61 2.05 6.69
N LEU A 245 8.71 1.24 6.10
CA LEU A 245 7.36 1.67 5.73
C LEU A 245 6.55 2.11 6.96
N VAL A 246 6.60 1.31 8.04
CA VAL A 246 5.98 1.65 9.33
C VAL A 246 6.66 2.84 10.02
N GLY A 247 7.98 2.96 9.88
CA GLY A 247 8.80 4.04 10.44
C GLY A 247 8.64 5.40 9.76
N GLY A 248 7.79 5.51 8.72
CA GLY A 248 7.40 6.79 8.14
C GLY A 248 7.71 6.98 6.66
N ALA A 249 8.28 5.98 5.98
CA ALA A 249 8.52 6.06 4.53
C ALA A 249 7.22 6.07 3.71
N SER A 250 6.09 5.65 4.30
CA SER A 250 4.78 5.69 3.65
C SER A 250 3.83 6.69 4.33
N PRO A 251 3.44 7.79 3.64
CA PRO A 251 2.51 8.78 4.20
C PRO A 251 1.11 8.22 4.54
N THR A 252 0.71 7.09 3.94
CA THR A 252 -0.55 6.42 4.29
C THR A 252 -0.41 5.64 5.59
N ILE A 253 0.73 4.97 5.81
CA ILE A 253 0.99 4.24 7.05
C ILE A 253 1.22 5.21 8.20
N THR A 254 1.96 6.30 8.00
CA THR A 254 2.10 7.36 9.01
C THR A 254 0.75 7.88 9.46
N ARG A 255 -0.16 8.16 8.53
CA ARG A 255 -1.53 8.58 8.86
C ARG A 255 -2.29 7.51 9.67
N ALA A 256 -2.19 6.24 9.29
CA ALA A 256 -2.81 5.15 10.04
C ALA A 256 -2.22 5.04 11.46
N ALA A 257 -0.91 5.13 11.61
CA ALA A 257 -0.23 5.13 12.90
C ALA A 257 -0.64 6.34 13.77
N THR A 258 -0.76 7.53 13.18
CA THR A 258 -1.27 8.73 13.85
C THR A 258 -2.71 8.53 14.33
N VAL A 259 -3.60 8.02 13.46
CA VAL A 259 -4.99 7.68 13.83
C VAL A 259 -5.00 6.64 14.96
N GLY A 260 -4.15 5.62 14.89
CA GLY A 260 -4.01 4.60 15.92
C GLY A 260 -3.57 5.19 17.25
N ALA A 261 -2.57 6.06 17.26
CA ALA A 261 -2.07 6.73 18.48
C ALA A 261 -3.13 7.67 19.10
N PHE A 262 -3.83 8.47 18.28
CA PHE A 262 -4.95 9.29 18.76
C PHE A 262 -6.09 8.43 19.30
N SER A 263 -6.43 7.33 18.61
CA SER A 263 -7.48 6.40 19.03
C SER A 263 -7.12 5.71 20.35
N LEU A 264 -5.85 5.31 20.51
CA LEU A 264 -5.30 4.76 21.75
C LEU A 264 -5.40 5.75 22.91
N ALA A 265 -4.92 6.99 22.70
CA ALA A 265 -4.96 8.04 23.71
C ALA A 265 -6.40 8.41 24.09
N ALA A 266 -7.29 8.55 23.09
CA ALA A 266 -8.71 8.82 23.30
C ALA A 266 -9.37 7.67 24.07
N LEU A 267 -9.09 6.42 23.69
CA LEU A 267 -9.64 5.24 24.36
C LEU A 267 -9.18 5.18 25.83
N ALA A 268 -7.88 5.32 26.09
CA ALA A 268 -7.34 5.32 27.44
C ALA A 268 -7.93 6.47 28.28
N GLY A 269 -7.95 7.69 27.73
CA GLY A 269 -8.51 8.87 28.39
C GLY A 269 -10.00 8.70 28.71
N LEU A 270 -10.80 8.28 27.75
CA LEU A 270 -12.24 8.07 27.93
C LEU A 270 -12.53 6.96 28.94
N VAL A 271 -11.82 5.84 28.86
CA VAL A 271 -11.97 4.73 29.83
C VAL A 271 -11.58 5.19 31.23
N MET A 272 -10.49 5.93 31.41
CA MET A 272 -10.11 6.50 32.72
C MET A 272 -11.16 7.48 33.24
N VAL A 273 -11.65 8.39 32.40
CA VAL A 273 -12.72 9.34 32.73
C VAL A 273 -13.97 8.59 33.19
N LEU A 274 -14.35 7.51 32.50
CA LEU A 274 -15.52 6.70 32.85
C LEU A 274 -15.34 5.88 34.13
N ILE A 275 -14.10 5.48 34.45
CA ILE A 275 -13.76 4.82 35.72
C ILE A 275 -13.79 5.82 36.89
N LEU A 276 -13.35 7.06 36.66
CA LEU A 276 -13.09 8.05 37.71
C LEU A 276 -14.26 9.03 37.95
N LEU A 277 -15.07 9.37 36.93
CA LEU A 277 -16.18 10.31 37.09
C LEU A 277 -17.44 9.65 37.68
N HIS A 278 -18.14 10.39 38.55
CA HIS A 278 -19.38 9.97 39.21
C HIS A 278 -20.53 9.69 38.19
N PRO A 279 -21.45 8.74 38.48
CA PRO A 279 -22.33 8.04 37.53
C PRO A 279 -23.45 8.87 36.88
N ARG A 280 -23.50 10.19 37.09
CA ARG A 280 -24.53 11.07 36.51
C ARG A 280 -24.16 11.66 35.15
N ALA A 281 -22.89 11.57 34.72
CA ALA A 281 -22.48 12.04 33.40
C ALA A 281 -22.85 10.99 32.33
N ARG A 282 -23.93 11.27 31.58
CA ARG A 282 -24.54 10.44 30.54
C ARG A 282 -23.53 9.64 29.71
N THR A 283 -23.69 8.33 29.81
CA THR A 283 -22.76 7.29 29.36
C THR A 283 -22.91 6.93 27.90
N ARG A 284 -24.09 7.06 27.26
CA ARG A 284 -24.32 6.54 25.90
C ARG A 284 -23.45 7.18 24.82
N THR A 285 -23.36 8.51 24.79
CA THR A 285 -22.51 9.21 23.81
C THR A 285 -21.04 8.87 24.04
N LEU A 286 -20.57 8.89 25.28
CA LEU A 286 -19.20 8.51 25.66
C LEU A 286 -18.90 7.06 25.29
N THR A 287 -19.84 6.13 25.48
CA THR A 287 -19.71 4.73 25.06
C THR A 287 -19.58 4.59 23.56
N VAL A 288 -20.38 5.31 22.77
CA VAL A 288 -20.23 5.30 21.31
C VAL A 288 -18.84 5.80 20.92
N VAL A 289 -18.35 6.87 21.54
CA VAL A 289 -16.99 7.37 21.28
C VAL A 289 -15.92 6.35 21.69
N VAL A 290 -16.09 5.63 22.81
CA VAL A 290 -15.20 4.52 23.21
C VAL A 290 -15.19 3.41 22.15
N MET A 291 -16.35 3.01 21.63
CA MET A 291 -16.45 1.98 20.60
C MET A 291 -15.79 2.44 19.28
N VAL A 292 -16.00 3.69 18.89
CA VAL A 292 -15.36 4.29 17.70
C VAL A 292 -13.85 4.38 17.89
N ALA A 293 -13.37 4.77 19.08
CA ALA A 293 -11.93 4.81 19.38
C ALA A 293 -11.32 3.40 19.37
N ALA A 294 -12.00 2.41 19.94
CA ALA A 294 -11.55 1.02 19.90
C ALA A 294 -11.49 0.47 18.46
N MET A 295 -12.50 0.76 17.65
CA MET A 295 -12.52 0.40 16.23
C MET A 295 -11.42 1.13 15.44
N GLY A 296 -11.18 2.41 15.74
CA GLY A 296 -10.10 3.19 15.14
C GLY A 296 -8.71 2.65 15.47
N TYR A 297 -8.46 2.26 16.72
CA TYR A 297 -7.20 1.68 17.15
C TYR A 297 -6.94 0.32 16.49
N MET A 298 -7.93 -0.58 16.50
CA MET A 298 -7.83 -1.90 15.86
C MET A 298 -7.75 -1.79 14.33
N GLY A 299 -8.56 -0.92 13.71
CA GLY A 299 -8.55 -0.68 12.27
C GLY A 299 -7.24 -0.08 11.79
N ALA A 300 -6.63 0.82 12.57
CA ALA A 300 -5.30 1.36 12.28
C ALA A 300 -4.23 0.26 12.27
N PHE A 301 -4.29 -0.70 13.21
CA PHE A 301 -3.38 -1.84 13.23
C PHE A 301 -3.57 -2.74 11.99
N GLU A 302 -4.80 -3.16 11.68
CA GLU A 302 -5.06 -4.03 10.53
C GLU A 302 -4.66 -3.37 9.20
N TRP A 303 -4.95 -2.07 9.06
CA TRP A 303 -4.55 -1.31 7.89
C TRP A 303 -3.03 -1.18 7.78
N THR A 304 -2.34 -0.94 8.91
CA THR A 304 -0.88 -0.84 8.95
C THR A 304 -0.23 -2.16 8.57
N ARG A 305 -0.70 -3.29 9.12
CA ARG A 305 -0.25 -4.64 8.76
C ARG A 305 -0.42 -4.90 7.26
N GLU A 306 -1.59 -4.59 6.73
CA GLU A 306 -1.92 -4.73 5.31
C GLU A 306 -1.04 -3.87 4.40
N ALA A 307 -0.74 -2.64 4.82
CA ALA A 307 0.08 -1.73 4.05
C ALA A 307 1.57 -2.08 4.15
N ALA A 308 2.03 -2.60 5.29
CA ALA A 308 3.44 -2.94 5.55
C ALA A 308 3.94 -4.13 4.72
N ARG A 309 3.05 -5.00 4.23
CA ARG A 309 3.42 -6.11 3.32
C ARG A 309 3.64 -5.69 1.87
N ARG A 310 3.20 -4.49 1.47
CA ARG A 310 3.37 -4.01 0.09
C ARG A 310 4.86 -3.92 -0.28
N PRO A 311 5.25 -4.34 -1.49
CA PRO A 311 4.42 -4.57 -2.69
C PRO A 311 3.83 -5.99 -2.82
N TYR A 312 3.92 -6.80 -1.76
CA TYR A 312 3.49 -8.19 -1.78
C TYR A 312 2.10 -8.38 -1.19
N VAL A 313 1.43 -9.44 -1.62
CA VAL A 313 0.31 -10.04 -0.86
C VAL A 313 0.85 -11.12 0.08
N ILE A 314 1.89 -11.85 -0.34
CA ILE A 314 2.67 -12.79 0.49
C ILE A 314 4.14 -12.42 0.27
N ASN A 315 4.76 -11.92 1.33
CA ASN A 315 6.07 -11.26 1.27
C ASN A 315 7.14 -12.13 0.59
N GLU A 316 7.90 -11.55 -0.34
CA GLU A 316 8.94 -12.23 -1.15
C GLU A 316 8.47 -13.42 -2.01
N VAL A 317 7.17 -13.75 -2.02
CA VAL A 317 6.61 -14.90 -2.76
C VAL A 317 5.69 -14.43 -3.89
N MET A 318 4.75 -13.53 -3.58
CA MET A 318 3.69 -13.11 -4.51
C MET A 318 3.39 -11.62 -4.36
N TYR A 319 3.45 -10.89 -5.47
CA TYR A 319 3.10 -9.47 -5.52
C TYR A 319 1.60 -9.23 -5.29
N SER A 320 1.21 -8.01 -4.91
CA SER A 320 -0.20 -7.67 -4.66
C SER A 320 -1.13 -7.89 -5.86
N ASN A 321 -0.59 -7.95 -7.07
CA ASN A 321 -1.31 -8.28 -8.31
C ASN A 321 -1.38 -9.81 -8.60
N GLY A 322 -0.87 -10.65 -7.68
CA GLY A 322 -0.93 -12.10 -7.79
C GLY A 322 0.12 -12.72 -8.71
N ILE A 323 1.13 -11.97 -9.15
CA ILE A 323 2.28 -12.49 -9.90
C ILE A 323 3.29 -13.08 -8.90
N LEU A 324 3.73 -14.32 -9.15
CA LEU A 324 4.77 -14.97 -8.37
C LEU A 324 6.12 -14.32 -8.67
N LYS A 325 6.90 -14.01 -7.62
CA LYS A 325 8.22 -13.39 -7.76
C LYS A 325 9.16 -14.26 -8.60
N SER A 326 9.08 -15.58 -8.46
CA SER A 326 9.88 -16.55 -9.21
C SER A 326 9.58 -16.61 -10.71
N GLU A 327 8.42 -16.13 -11.17
CA GLU A 327 8.04 -16.16 -12.59
C GLU A 327 8.40 -14.88 -13.35
N VAL A 328 8.79 -13.80 -12.65
CA VAL A 328 8.97 -12.47 -13.25
C VAL A 328 9.94 -12.50 -14.43
N GLU A 329 11.12 -13.11 -14.28
CA GLU A 329 12.12 -13.15 -15.35
C GLU A 329 11.63 -13.90 -16.59
N ARG A 330 10.93 -15.02 -16.38
CA ARG A 330 10.36 -15.82 -17.46
C ARG A 330 9.29 -15.02 -18.21
N ILE A 331 8.38 -14.39 -17.48
CA ILE A 331 7.31 -13.60 -18.07
C ILE A 331 7.85 -12.36 -18.80
N ASN A 332 8.88 -11.70 -18.27
CA ASN A 332 9.53 -10.57 -18.95
C ASN A 332 10.11 -10.98 -20.32
N ARG A 333 10.68 -12.18 -20.42
CA ARG A 333 11.22 -12.71 -21.69
C ARG A 333 10.12 -13.11 -22.68
N GLU A 334 9.08 -13.80 -22.20
CA GLU A 334 8.05 -14.36 -23.07
C GLU A 334 6.91 -13.37 -23.40
N GLY A 335 6.68 -12.38 -22.53
CA GLY A 335 5.52 -11.51 -22.53
C GLY A 335 4.43 -11.96 -21.54
N PHE A 336 3.85 -10.99 -20.82
CA PHE A 336 2.76 -11.18 -19.88
C PHE A 336 1.48 -11.67 -20.53
N LEU A 337 1.05 -11.05 -21.64
CA LEU A 337 -0.21 -11.35 -22.32
C LEU A 337 -0.22 -12.78 -22.87
N LYS A 338 0.91 -13.26 -23.38
CA LYS A 338 1.06 -14.66 -23.82
C LYS A 338 0.84 -15.63 -22.66
N ASN A 339 1.34 -15.29 -21.48
CA ASN A 339 1.28 -16.11 -20.27
C ASN A 339 -0.05 -16.00 -19.47
N ALA A 340 -0.78 -14.89 -19.58
CA ALA A 340 -2.01 -14.67 -18.82
C ALA A 340 -3.17 -15.52 -19.35
N ARG A 341 -3.89 -16.28 -18.53
CA ARG A 341 -5.02 -17.12 -19.04
C ARG A 341 -6.27 -16.32 -19.38
N TRP A 342 -6.50 -15.22 -18.67
CA TRP A 342 -7.73 -14.44 -18.74
C TRP A 342 -7.50 -13.09 -19.41
N VAL A 343 -7.06 -13.15 -20.66
CA VAL A 343 -6.87 -12.01 -21.57
C VAL A 343 -7.37 -12.39 -22.95
N GLN A 344 -7.89 -11.43 -23.68
CA GLN A 344 -8.31 -11.58 -25.07
C GLN A 344 -7.16 -11.30 -26.03
N GLN A 345 -6.29 -10.34 -25.71
CA GLN A 345 -5.18 -9.94 -26.57
C GLN A 345 -3.92 -10.70 -26.17
N LYS A 346 -3.52 -11.67 -26.99
CA LYS A 346 -2.29 -12.46 -26.79
C LYS A 346 -1.06 -11.85 -27.45
N GLU A 347 -1.28 -11.03 -28.46
CA GLU A 347 -0.26 -10.34 -29.23
C GLU A 347 -0.69 -8.89 -29.43
N ILE A 348 0.30 -8.00 -29.49
CA ILE A 348 0.07 -6.56 -29.65
C ILE A 348 0.27 -6.21 -31.12
N THR A 349 -0.76 -5.59 -31.68
CA THR A 349 -0.81 -5.00 -33.02
C THR A 349 -1.12 -3.51 -32.89
N GLU A 350 -0.91 -2.74 -33.96
CA GLU A 350 -1.27 -1.31 -33.97
C GLU A 350 -2.75 -1.08 -33.67
N ALA A 351 -3.63 -1.97 -34.15
CA ALA A 351 -5.07 -1.87 -33.97
C ALA A 351 -5.54 -2.16 -32.54
N ASN A 352 -4.85 -3.01 -31.79
CA ASN A 352 -5.27 -3.44 -30.45
C ASN A 352 -4.41 -2.88 -29.30
N GLN A 353 -3.43 -2.02 -29.58
CA GLN A 353 -2.45 -1.53 -28.60
C GLN A 353 -3.11 -0.98 -27.33
N LEU A 354 -4.18 -0.19 -27.46
CA LEU A 354 -4.89 0.38 -26.31
C LEU A 354 -5.65 -0.67 -25.49
N GLU A 355 -6.27 -1.66 -26.14
CA GLU A 355 -6.99 -2.72 -25.43
C GLU A 355 -6.03 -3.68 -24.74
N ALA A 356 -4.92 -4.05 -25.40
CA ALA A 356 -3.85 -4.81 -24.77
C ALA A 356 -3.25 -4.07 -23.56
N GLY A 357 -3.04 -2.75 -23.69
CA GLY A 357 -2.65 -1.88 -22.58
C GLY A 357 -3.65 -1.84 -21.44
N ARG A 358 -4.95 -1.87 -21.75
CA ARG A 358 -6.04 -1.97 -20.77
C ARG A 358 -5.99 -3.31 -20.02
N GLU A 359 -5.78 -4.43 -20.72
CA GLU A 359 -5.65 -5.74 -20.08
C GLU A 359 -4.42 -5.80 -19.15
N LEU A 360 -3.28 -5.24 -19.56
CA LEU A 360 -2.11 -5.09 -18.70
C LEU A 360 -2.42 -4.27 -17.44
N PHE A 361 -3.16 -3.16 -17.58
CA PHE A 361 -3.59 -2.37 -16.42
C PHE A 361 -4.47 -3.18 -15.47
N LEU A 362 -5.46 -3.91 -16.01
CA LEU A 362 -6.37 -4.75 -15.22
C LEU A 362 -5.58 -5.79 -14.42
N HIS A 363 -4.62 -6.46 -15.05
CA HIS A 363 -3.87 -7.54 -14.41
C HIS A 363 -2.76 -7.07 -13.48
N GLN A 364 -2.11 -5.94 -13.75
CA GLN A 364 -0.92 -5.55 -13.00
C GLN A 364 -1.12 -4.35 -12.08
N CYS A 365 -2.03 -3.44 -12.43
CA CYS A 365 -2.19 -2.16 -11.72
C CYS A 365 -3.49 -2.08 -10.92
N PHE A 366 -4.58 -2.68 -11.41
CA PHE A 366 -5.92 -2.55 -10.82
C PHE A 366 -6.03 -3.11 -9.39
N ALA A 367 -5.16 -4.06 -9.02
CA ALA A 367 -5.07 -4.55 -7.64
C ALA A 367 -4.84 -3.42 -6.61
N CYS A 368 -4.23 -2.31 -7.04
CA CYS A 368 -3.93 -1.16 -6.19
C CYS A 368 -4.60 0.15 -6.64
N HIS A 369 -4.98 0.25 -7.92
CA HIS A 369 -5.43 1.50 -8.55
C HIS A 369 -6.84 1.39 -9.12
N THR A 370 -7.70 2.35 -8.78
CA THR A 370 -9.00 2.51 -9.44
C THR A 370 -8.90 3.37 -10.69
N VAL A 371 -9.94 3.36 -11.53
CA VAL A 371 -10.08 4.25 -12.69
C VAL A 371 -11.27 5.18 -12.42
N GLY A 372 -10.98 6.43 -12.06
CA GLY A 372 -12.01 7.40 -11.66
C GLY A 372 -12.71 7.07 -10.34
N GLY A 373 -12.12 6.18 -9.52
CA GLY A 373 -12.69 5.73 -8.26
C GLY A 373 -12.17 6.49 -7.03
N PHE A 374 -12.67 6.12 -5.85
CA PHE A 374 -12.30 6.77 -4.59
C PHE A 374 -10.88 6.40 -4.12
N ASN A 375 -10.45 5.17 -4.36
CA ASN A 375 -9.22 4.64 -3.79
C ASN A 375 -8.07 4.62 -4.81
N ASN A 376 -7.02 5.42 -4.57
CA ASN A 376 -5.82 5.47 -5.40
C ASN A 376 -6.10 5.61 -6.91
N ASP A 377 -6.98 6.54 -7.29
CA ASP A 377 -7.34 6.80 -8.69
C ASP A 377 -6.12 7.02 -9.58
N ILE A 378 -5.99 6.17 -10.61
CA ILE A 378 -4.89 6.23 -11.58
C ILE A 378 -4.97 7.47 -12.45
N ILE A 379 -6.18 7.95 -12.79
CA ILE A 379 -6.37 9.11 -13.67
C ILE A 379 -5.71 10.33 -13.02
N ARG A 380 -6.05 10.63 -11.77
CA ARG A 380 -5.42 11.72 -11.03
C ARG A 380 -3.90 11.56 -10.90
N ARG A 381 -3.40 10.33 -10.72
CA ARG A 381 -1.97 10.04 -10.50
C ARG A 381 -1.14 10.20 -11.77
N THR A 382 -1.71 9.89 -12.94
CA THR A 382 -0.98 9.92 -14.22
C THR A 382 -1.29 11.16 -15.07
N LYS A 383 -2.18 12.04 -14.60
CA LYS A 383 -2.65 13.25 -15.31
C LYS A 383 -1.52 14.10 -15.90
N ASN A 384 -0.39 14.24 -15.22
CA ASN A 384 0.70 15.11 -15.68
C ASN A 384 1.75 14.38 -16.51
N MET A 385 1.71 13.06 -16.59
CA MET A 385 2.76 12.28 -17.27
C MET A 385 2.50 12.20 -18.78
N SER A 386 3.51 12.46 -19.59
CA SER A 386 3.48 12.16 -21.02
C SER A 386 3.73 10.69 -21.32
N TYR A 387 3.59 10.29 -22.58
CA TYR A 387 3.82 8.90 -22.99
C TYR A 387 5.27 8.46 -22.75
N GLY A 388 6.25 9.28 -23.17
CA GLY A 388 7.68 9.03 -22.92
C GLY A 388 8.01 8.95 -21.42
N ALA A 389 7.54 9.93 -20.63
CA ALA A 389 7.72 9.93 -19.18
C ALA A 389 7.09 8.70 -18.51
N MET A 390 5.90 8.27 -18.96
CA MET A 390 5.23 7.07 -18.46
C MET A 390 6.03 5.81 -18.75
N ARG A 391 6.58 5.64 -19.96
CA ARG A 391 7.43 4.49 -20.31
C ARG A 391 8.64 4.38 -19.40
N LYS A 392 9.41 5.49 -19.26
CA LYS A 392 10.59 5.54 -18.38
C LYS A 392 10.24 5.33 -16.91
N TYR A 393 9.05 5.79 -16.50
CA TYR A 393 8.58 5.57 -15.15
C TYR A 393 8.24 4.09 -14.89
N LEU A 394 7.58 3.40 -15.82
CA LEU A 394 7.21 1.99 -15.68
C LEU A 394 8.44 1.07 -15.56
N THR A 395 9.56 1.39 -16.22
CA THR A 395 10.81 0.61 -16.10
C THR A 395 11.45 0.71 -14.71
N THR A 396 11.25 1.84 -14.02
CA THR A 396 11.89 2.13 -12.72
C THR A 396 10.89 2.22 -11.56
N ILE A 397 9.65 1.77 -11.78
CA ILE A 397 8.54 2.03 -10.85
C ILE A 397 8.79 1.44 -9.45
N HIS A 398 9.32 0.22 -9.39
CA HIS A 398 9.60 -0.48 -8.14
C HIS A 398 10.79 0.13 -7.39
N GLU A 399 11.78 0.65 -8.11
CA GLU A 399 12.94 1.33 -7.53
C GLU A 399 12.52 2.68 -6.94
N LYS A 400 11.78 3.48 -7.71
CA LYS A 400 11.27 4.80 -7.28
C LYS A 400 10.21 4.69 -6.19
N ARG A 401 9.41 3.62 -6.19
CA ARG A 401 8.34 3.37 -5.22
C ARG A 401 8.29 1.88 -4.86
N TYR A 402 9.10 1.48 -3.88
CA TYR A 402 9.20 0.09 -3.42
C TYR A 402 7.84 -0.57 -3.11
N PHE A 403 6.87 0.18 -2.59
CA PHE A 403 5.53 -0.33 -2.29
C PHE A 403 4.67 -0.65 -3.53
N MET A 404 5.12 -0.32 -4.74
CA MET A 404 4.52 -0.73 -6.02
C MET A 404 5.28 -1.95 -6.57
N PRO A 405 4.59 -3.00 -7.04
CA PRO A 405 5.23 -4.10 -7.77
C PRO A 405 5.96 -3.59 -9.02
N PRO A 406 7.03 -4.28 -9.47
CA PRO A 406 7.62 -3.99 -10.78
C PRO A 406 6.62 -4.27 -11.90
N PHE A 407 6.79 -3.57 -13.02
CA PHE A 407 6.12 -3.96 -14.26
C PHE A 407 6.66 -5.33 -14.71
N VAL A 408 5.77 -6.22 -15.14
CA VAL A 408 6.12 -7.56 -15.61
C VAL A 408 5.63 -7.73 -17.03
N GLY A 409 6.53 -7.84 -18.00
CA GLY A 409 6.22 -7.91 -19.42
C GLY A 409 7.38 -7.43 -20.27
N ASN A 410 7.27 -7.62 -21.58
CA ASN A 410 8.29 -7.15 -22.53
C ASN A 410 8.13 -5.66 -22.86
N GLU A 411 9.05 -5.10 -23.64
CA GLU A 411 9.04 -3.67 -23.98
C GLU A 411 7.80 -3.26 -24.79
N THR A 412 7.29 -4.13 -25.65
CA THR A 412 6.07 -3.88 -26.43
C THR A 412 4.84 -3.77 -25.51
N GLU A 413 4.75 -4.64 -24.51
CA GLU A 413 3.70 -4.59 -23.48
C GLU A 413 3.83 -3.35 -22.60
N LEU A 414 5.04 -2.96 -22.23
CA LEU A 414 5.30 -1.72 -21.49
C LEU A 414 4.80 -0.50 -22.26
N LYS A 415 5.08 -0.45 -23.57
CA LYS A 415 4.60 0.60 -24.48
C LYS A 415 3.08 0.61 -24.58
N ALA A 416 2.43 -0.56 -24.65
CA ALA A 416 0.98 -0.65 -24.68
C ALA A 416 0.33 -0.18 -23.37
N LEU A 417 0.88 -0.58 -22.20
CA LEU A 417 0.42 -0.10 -20.90
C LEU A 417 0.57 1.43 -20.78
N ALA A 418 1.73 1.97 -21.17
CA ALA A 418 1.96 3.41 -21.18
C ALA A 418 0.96 4.14 -22.10
N ALA A 419 0.65 3.56 -23.27
CA ALA A 419 -0.29 4.13 -24.23
C ALA A 419 -1.71 4.18 -23.66
N TYR A 420 -2.15 3.10 -23.01
CA TYR A 420 -3.43 3.08 -22.31
C TYR A 420 -3.49 4.11 -21.18
N LEU A 421 -2.46 4.17 -20.33
CA LEU A 421 -2.41 5.08 -19.18
C LEU A 421 -2.35 6.57 -19.56
N THR A 422 -1.95 6.89 -20.80
CA THR A 422 -1.81 8.26 -21.32
C THR A 422 -2.85 8.56 -22.39
N ALA A 423 -2.71 8.05 -23.61
CA ALA A 423 -3.70 8.27 -24.68
C ALA A 423 -5.06 7.65 -24.36
N GLY A 424 -5.10 6.45 -23.80
CA GLY A 424 -6.37 5.77 -23.45
C GLY A 424 -7.19 6.56 -22.44
N LEU A 425 -6.58 6.89 -21.29
CA LEU A 425 -7.24 7.56 -20.16
C LEU A 425 -7.29 9.09 -20.26
N HIS A 426 -6.27 9.73 -20.82
CA HIS A 426 -6.15 11.21 -20.84
C HIS A 426 -6.25 11.82 -22.24
N LYS A 427 -6.38 11.01 -23.29
CA LYS A 427 -6.41 11.48 -24.70
C LYS A 427 -5.16 12.29 -25.10
N LYS A 428 -4.02 11.98 -24.47
CA LYS A 428 -2.71 12.55 -24.82
C LYS A 428 -2.16 11.94 -26.10
N PRO A 429 -1.30 12.65 -26.86
CA PRO A 429 -0.65 12.08 -28.02
C PRO A 429 0.29 10.92 -27.62
N LEU A 430 0.35 9.88 -28.45
CA LEU A 430 1.36 8.82 -28.37
C LEU A 430 2.64 9.23 -29.11
N ALA A 431 3.08 10.46 -28.86
CA ALA A 431 4.43 10.83 -29.16
C ALA A 431 5.25 10.42 -27.93
N ASP A 432 6.37 9.71 -28.11
CA ASP A 432 7.47 9.99 -27.21
C ASP A 432 7.63 11.49 -27.32
N ASP A 433 7.40 12.26 -26.25
CA ASP A 433 7.72 13.67 -26.30
C ASP A 433 9.16 13.71 -26.77
N GLY A 434 9.35 14.07 -28.05
CA GLY A 434 10.60 14.62 -28.47
C GLY A 434 10.78 15.77 -27.51
N GLY A 435 11.79 15.67 -26.64
CA GLY A 435 12.46 16.85 -26.18
C GLY A 435 12.59 17.74 -27.41
N ALA A 436 11.88 18.86 -27.37
CA ALA A 436 11.54 19.69 -28.52
C ALA A 436 12.75 19.81 -29.45
N ALA A 437 12.74 19.16 -30.63
CA ALA A 437 13.52 19.41 -31.84
C ALA A 437 14.94 20.03 -31.70
N GLY A 438 15.60 19.84 -30.57
CA GLY A 438 16.70 20.67 -30.12
C GLY A 438 17.93 19.81 -29.96
N ASP A 439 17.92 18.84 -29.06
CA ASP A 439 19.16 18.11 -28.75
C ASP A 439 19.49 16.97 -29.73
N ARG A 440 18.66 16.77 -30.77
CA ARG A 440 18.90 15.74 -31.78
C ARG A 440 20.22 15.96 -32.51
N GLY A 441 20.58 17.22 -32.79
CA GLY A 441 21.81 17.57 -33.49
C GLY A 441 23.08 17.29 -32.70
N THR A 442 23.07 17.58 -31.40
CA THR A 442 24.20 17.33 -30.49
C THR A 442 24.45 15.83 -30.34
N VAL A 443 23.38 15.06 -30.07
CA VAL A 443 23.46 13.60 -29.89
C VAL A 443 23.97 12.95 -31.17
N LEU A 444 23.43 13.33 -32.33
CA LEU A 444 23.90 12.83 -33.62
C LEU A 444 25.36 13.15 -33.89
N TYR A 445 25.82 14.35 -33.53
CA TYR A 445 27.22 14.73 -33.68
C TYR A 445 28.13 13.90 -32.78
N GLU A 446 27.76 13.70 -31.52
CA GLU A 446 28.52 12.87 -30.58
C GLU A 446 28.61 11.41 -31.04
N GLU A 447 27.49 10.85 -31.52
CA GLU A 447 27.42 9.46 -31.99
C GLU A 447 28.18 9.22 -33.30
N ASN A 448 28.19 10.19 -34.22
CA ASN A 448 28.64 9.96 -35.61
C ASN A 448 29.91 10.74 -36.00
N CYS A 449 30.30 11.76 -35.24
CA CYS A 449 31.38 12.69 -35.65
C CYS A 449 32.43 12.91 -34.55
N ALA A 450 32.05 12.88 -33.27
CA ALA A 450 32.95 13.19 -32.16
C ALA A 450 34.09 12.16 -31.98
N ALA A 451 33.94 10.96 -32.53
CA ALA A 451 34.99 9.94 -32.54
C ALA A 451 36.27 10.40 -33.27
N CYS A 452 36.17 11.34 -34.22
CA CYS A 452 37.32 11.84 -34.97
C CYS A 452 37.72 13.27 -34.58
N HIS A 453 36.76 14.14 -34.24
CA HIS A 453 37.04 15.52 -33.86
C HIS A 453 35.98 16.10 -32.93
N SER A 454 36.40 16.88 -31.93
CA SER A 454 35.47 17.56 -31.03
C SER A 454 34.78 18.74 -31.70
N ALA A 455 33.58 19.10 -31.25
CA ALA A 455 32.83 20.26 -31.76
C ALA A 455 33.64 21.57 -31.64
N GLU A 456 34.41 21.72 -30.55
CA GLU A 456 35.28 22.88 -30.33
C GLU A 456 36.45 22.95 -31.34
N SER A 457 36.92 21.81 -31.84
CA SER A 457 38.02 21.78 -32.82
C SER A 457 37.60 22.22 -34.23
N ILE A 458 36.33 22.02 -34.59
CA ILE A 458 35.77 22.37 -35.90
C ILE A 458 35.12 23.76 -35.93
N LYS A 459 34.67 24.25 -34.78
CA LYS A 459 34.03 25.57 -34.62
C LYS A 459 34.80 26.72 -35.30
N PRO A 460 36.14 26.88 -35.13
CA PRO A 460 36.88 27.94 -35.84
C PRO A 460 36.84 27.84 -37.36
N LYS A 461 36.74 26.62 -37.92
CA LYS A 461 36.75 26.37 -39.38
C LYS A 461 35.43 26.73 -40.05
N MET A 462 34.34 26.76 -39.29
CA MET A 462 33.00 27.11 -39.77
C MET A 462 32.62 28.55 -39.46
N LYS A 463 33.57 29.39 -39.04
CA LYS A 463 33.30 30.81 -38.74
C LYS A 463 32.84 31.53 -40.01
N GLY A 464 31.67 32.17 -39.95
CA GLY A 464 31.06 32.87 -41.09
C GLY A 464 30.39 31.97 -42.13
N TRP A 465 30.12 30.71 -41.82
CA TRP A 465 29.31 29.84 -42.68
C TRP A 465 27.82 30.01 -42.38
N GLU A 466 27.01 30.13 -43.43
CA GLU A 466 25.55 30.09 -43.35
C GLU A 466 25.04 28.65 -43.11
N LEU A 467 23.89 28.51 -42.44
CA LEU A 467 23.29 27.20 -42.11
C LEU A 467 23.11 26.30 -43.35
N ALA A 468 22.66 26.86 -44.48
CA ALA A 468 22.49 26.13 -45.73
C ALA A 468 23.81 25.54 -46.26
N LYS A 469 24.93 26.25 -46.05
CA LYS A 469 26.27 25.79 -46.45
C LYS A 469 26.73 24.63 -45.56
N ILE A 470 26.49 24.70 -44.25
CA ILE A 470 26.79 23.61 -43.30
C ILE A 470 25.96 22.37 -43.66
N ARG A 471 24.67 22.54 -43.98
CA ARG A 471 23.81 21.42 -44.36
C ARG A 471 24.24 20.75 -45.66
N ALA A 472 24.62 21.53 -46.67
CA ALA A 472 25.14 20.99 -47.94
C ALA A 472 26.51 20.30 -47.78
N ALA A 473 27.33 20.74 -46.82
CA ALA A 473 28.60 20.12 -46.50
C ALA A 473 28.45 18.69 -45.95
N LEU A 474 27.39 18.42 -45.17
CA LEU A 474 27.10 17.09 -44.64
C LEU A 474 26.78 16.04 -45.73
N ASP A 475 26.45 16.47 -46.94
CA ASP A 475 26.22 15.58 -48.10
C ASP A 475 27.51 15.28 -48.88
N LYS A 476 28.63 15.93 -48.55
CA LYS A 476 29.90 15.87 -49.30
C LYS A 476 31.12 15.93 -48.38
N LEU A 477 31.07 15.25 -47.24
CA LEU A 477 32.15 15.28 -46.24
C LEU A 477 33.51 14.85 -46.81
N PRO A 478 33.63 13.77 -47.63
CA PRO A 478 34.93 13.37 -48.18
C PRO A 478 35.54 14.41 -49.13
N ALA A 479 34.72 15.25 -49.77
CA ALA A 479 35.20 16.34 -50.62
C ALA A 479 35.79 17.51 -49.82
N LEU A 480 35.41 17.65 -48.55
CA LEU A 480 35.97 18.66 -47.64
C LEU A 480 37.26 18.16 -46.97
N ASN A 481 37.31 16.86 -46.65
CA ASN A 481 38.49 16.18 -46.17
C ASN A 481 38.39 14.70 -46.53
N PRO A 482 39.33 14.14 -47.33
CA PRO A 482 39.30 12.72 -47.72
C PRO A 482 39.33 11.73 -46.55
N ALA A 483 39.72 12.17 -45.36
CA ALA A 483 39.70 11.36 -44.13
C ALA A 483 38.32 11.29 -43.45
N MET A 484 37.35 12.09 -43.89
CA MET A 484 35.97 12.02 -43.39
C MET A 484 35.14 11.04 -44.22
N PRO A 485 34.46 10.06 -43.60
CA PRO A 485 33.57 9.16 -44.32
C PRO A 485 32.28 9.87 -44.76
N GLU A 486 31.57 9.27 -45.72
CA GLU A 486 30.24 9.73 -46.12
C GLU A 486 29.25 9.64 -44.94
N TYR A 487 28.47 10.70 -44.73
CA TYR A 487 27.43 10.72 -43.71
C TYR A 487 26.07 10.39 -44.32
N ASN A 488 25.69 9.12 -44.25
CA ASN A 488 24.47 8.57 -44.88
C ASN A 488 23.21 8.65 -44.00
N ALA A 489 23.06 9.70 -43.19
CA ALA A 489 21.87 9.89 -42.35
C ALA A 489 20.66 10.43 -43.15
N PRO A 490 19.42 10.16 -42.70
CA PRO A 490 18.21 10.77 -43.26
C PRO A 490 18.27 12.31 -43.25
N ALA A 491 17.57 12.96 -44.20
CA ALA A 491 17.58 14.43 -44.31
C ALA A 491 17.26 15.17 -42.99
N PRO A 492 16.27 14.75 -42.18
CA PRO A 492 15.97 15.39 -40.89
C PRO A 492 17.12 15.31 -39.88
N ASP A 493 17.90 14.23 -39.89
CA ASP A 493 19.05 14.04 -38.99
C ASP A 493 20.21 14.94 -39.42
N LYS A 494 20.43 15.07 -40.73
CA LYS A 494 21.41 16.03 -41.28
C LYS A 494 21.01 17.48 -40.98
N ASP A 495 19.73 17.81 -41.03
CA ASP A 495 19.22 19.14 -40.67
C ASP A 495 19.48 19.44 -39.18
N ALA A 496 19.26 18.45 -38.30
CA ALA A 496 19.54 18.58 -36.88
C ALA A 496 21.03 18.78 -36.58
N VAL A 497 21.93 17.99 -37.19
CA VAL A 497 23.39 18.15 -37.04
C VAL A 497 23.84 19.52 -37.57
N ALA A 498 23.32 19.96 -38.73
CA ALA A 498 23.64 21.27 -39.29
C ALA A 498 23.21 22.41 -38.37
N GLY A 499 22.02 22.32 -37.75
CA GLY A 499 21.54 23.27 -36.76
C GLY A 499 22.46 23.37 -35.54
N TYR A 500 22.88 22.22 -35.00
CA TYR A 500 23.86 22.17 -33.90
C TYR A 500 25.20 22.83 -34.28
N LEU A 501 25.78 22.45 -35.42
CA LEU A 501 27.06 23.00 -35.88
C LEU A 501 27.01 24.51 -36.17
N PHE A 502 25.88 25.01 -36.69
CA PHE A 502 25.66 26.44 -36.92
C PHE A 502 25.59 27.23 -35.61
N SER A 503 24.96 26.67 -34.59
CA SER A 503 24.81 27.29 -33.28
C SER A 503 26.15 27.55 -32.57
N LEU A 504 27.20 26.76 -32.88
CA LEU A 504 28.54 26.90 -32.29
C LEU A 504 29.16 28.28 -32.55
N ASN A 505 28.88 28.90 -33.71
CA ASN A 505 29.40 30.21 -34.10
C ASN A 505 28.35 31.32 -34.08
N ASN A 506 27.07 30.98 -33.94
CA ASN A 506 25.96 31.92 -33.94
C ASN A 506 25.09 31.72 -32.67
N PRO A 507 25.66 31.97 -31.47
CA PRO A 507 24.93 31.82 -30.23
C PRO A 507 23.76 32.83 -30.19
N GLY A 508 22.53 32.31 -30.24
CA GLY A 508 21.30 33.10 -30.31
C GLY A 508 20.44 32.87 -31.56
N ALA A 509 20.95 32.15 -32.57
CA ALA A 509 20.11 31.54 -33.60
C ALA A 509 19.52 30.24 -33.02
N ASP A 510 18.34 30.33 -32.42
CA ASP A 510 17.76 29.34 -31.50
C ASP A 510 17.49 27.96 -32.17
N SER A 511 18.07 26.90 -31.60
CA SER A 511 17.34 25.72 -31.07
C SER A 511 18.30 24.70 -30.44
N SER A 512 18.35 24.59 -29.09
CA SER A 512 18.46 23.32 -28.31
C SER A 512 18.94 23.39 -26.86
N ALA A 513 19.49 24.51 -26.37
CA ALA A 513 19.95 24.62 -24.97
C ALA A 513 18.83 24.99 -23.97
N LYS A 514 17.59 25.12 -24.44
CA LYS A 514 16.42 25.25 -23.56
C LYS A 514 15.89 23.84 -23.28
N ASP A 515 15.87 23.52 -21.99
CA ASP A 515 15.07 22.47 -21.35
C ASP A 515 15.68 21.10 -21.02
N GLN A 516 17.01 20.96 -20.88
CA GLN A 516 17.54 19.79 -20.14
C GLN A 516 16.99 19.73 -18.70
N GLY A 517 16.94 20.86 -18.00
CA GLY A 517 16.33 20.92 -16.66
C GLY A 517 14.82 20.68 -16.66
N ALA A 518 14.09 21.04 -17.73
CA ALA A 518 12.66 20.75 -17.83
C ALA A 518 12.39 19.28 -18.15
N THR A 519 13.19 18.68 -19.04
CA THR A 519 13.16 17.24 -19.31
C THR A 519 13.45 16.46 -18.04
N LEU A 520 14.49 16.84 -17.29
CA LEU A 520 14.81 16.20 -16.02
C LEU A 520 13.68 16.38 -14.99
N TYR A 521 13.00 17.53 -14.99
CA TYR A 521 11.84 17.76 -14.15
C TYR A 521 10.66 16.86 -14.56
N GLU A 522 10.37 16.74 -15.85
CA GLU A 522 9.26 15.91 -16.34
C GLU A 522 9.50 14.42 -16.06
N GLU A 523 10.72 13.94 -16.28
CA GLU A 523 11.06 12.53 -16.09
C GLU A 523 11.16 12.11 -14.61
N ASN A 524 11.53 13.02 -13.72
CA ASN A 524 11.89 12.68 -12.35
C ASN A 524 10.98 13.31 -11.28
N CYS A 525 10.30 14.40 -11.60
CA CYS A 525 9.54 15.20 -10.64
C CYS A 525 8.04 15.29 -10.98
N ALA A 526 7.68 15.41 -12.26
CA ALA A 526 6.30 15.68 -12.67
C ALA A 526 5.31 14.54 -12.40
N ALA A 527 5.80 13.32 -12.24
CA ALA A 527 5.00 12.18 -11.80
C ALA A 527 4.37 12.37 -10.41
N CYS A 528 4.91 13.28 -9.59
CA CYS A 528 4.42 13.55 -8.23
C CYS A 528 3.65 14.87 -8.12
N HIS A 529 4.12 15.92 -8.79
CA HIS A 529 3.58 17.26 -8.68
C HIS A 529 3.88 18.09 -9.93
N SER A 530 2.98 19.00 -10.30
CA SER A 530 3.28 20.00 -11.35
C SER A 530 4.11 21.15 -10.81
N LEU A 531 4.68 21.93 -11.73
CA LEU A 531 5.53 23.04 -11.37
C LEU A 531 4.78 24.12 -10.59
N ASP A 532 3.50 24.35 -10.93
CA ASP A 532 2.60 25.24 -10.20
C ASP A 532 2.31 24.80 -8.76
N GLN A 533 2.35 23.50 -8.47
CA GLN A 533 2.15 22.99 -7.11
C GLN A 533 3.39 23.20 -6.23
N VAL A 534 4.57 23.27 -6.84
CA VAL A 534 5.85 23.40 -6.14
C VAL A 534 6.24 24.87 -5.99
N LYS A 535 5.92 25.70 -6.98
CA LYS A 535 6.26 27.12 -7.05
C LYS A 535 5.97 27.91 -5.76
N PRO A 536 4.80 27.79 -5.09
CA PRO A 536 4.54 28.50 -3.84
C PRO A 536 5.45 28.07 -2.68
N LYS A 537 5.91 26.81 -2.67
CA LYS A 537 6.75 26.25 -1.60
C LYS A 537 8.23 26.55 -1.77
N MET A 538 8.64 26.84 -3.00
CA MET A 538 10.03 27.16 -3.37
C MET A 538 10.24 28.65 -3.70
N ALA A 539 9.23 29.49 -3.45
CA ALA A 539 9.33 30.92 -3.64
C ALA A 539 10.54 31.50 -2.89
N GLY A 540 11.42 32.19 -3.60
CA GLY A 540 12.61 32.83 -3.04
C GLY A 540 13.76 31.89 -2.68
N TRP A 541 13.73 30.61 -3.09
CA TRP A 541 14.88 29.72 -2.89
C TRP A 541 15.99 30.03 -3.89
N PRO A 542 17.24 30.28 -3.45
CA PRO A 542 18.37 30.48 -4.37
C PRO A 542 18.78 29.13 -5.00
N LYS A 543 19.34 29.15 -6.22
CA LYS A 543 19.78 27.94 -6.95
C LYS A 543 20.58 26.99 -6.08
N LYS A 544 21.55 27.51 -5.30
CA LYS A 544 22.40 26.70 -4.40
C LYS A 544 21.59 25.90 -3.38
N LYS A 545 20.52 26.48 -2.83
CA LYS A 545 19.61 25.80 -1.89
C LYS A 545 18.84 24.70 -2.62
N ILE A 546 18.29 24.99 -3.79
CA ILE A 546 17.59 24.00 -4.63
C ILE A 546 18.51 22.82 -4.96
N ARG A 547 19.73 23.12 -5.40
CA ARG A 547 20.73 22.13 -5.76
C ARG A 547 21.09 21.20 -4.60
N SER A 548 21.27 21.76 -3.40
CA SER A 548 21.53 20.97 -2.19
C SER A 548 20.32 20.17 -1.71
N ALA A 549 19.11 20.65 -1.99
CA ALA A 549 17.87 19.98 -1.63
C ALA A 549 17.60 18.75 -2.50
N LEU A 550 18.06 18.73 -3.75
CA LEU A 550 17.93 17.56 -4.64
C LEU A 550 18.59 16.30 -4.05
N ASP A 551 19.67 16.48 -3.26
CA ASP A 551 20.37 15.38 -2.58
C ASP A 551 19.64 14.88 -1.32
N LYS A 552 18.62 15.61 -0.84
CA LYS A 552 17.93 15.37 0.45
C LYS A 552 16.41 15.64 0.37
N LEU A 553 15.78 15.30 -0.74
CA LEU A 553 14.34 15.49 -0.96
C LEU A 553 13.50 14.72 0.08
N SER A 554 13.96 13.55 0.50
CA SER A 554 13.30 12.70 1.50
C SER A 554 13.23 13.37 2.89
N ALA A 555 14.19 14.24 3.20
CA ALA A 555 14.19 15.04 4.42
C ALA A 555 13.18 16.20 4.36
N LEU A 556 12.86 16.72 3.16
CA LEU A 556 11.84 17.76 2.97
C LEU A 556 10.43 17.17 2.95
N ASN A 557 10.28 16.00 2.35
CA ASN A 557 9.05 15.23 2.36
C ASN A 557 9.39 13.74 2.23
N PRO A 558 9.05 12.89 3.22
CA PRO A 558 9.34 11.46 3.17
C PRO A 558 8.79 10.74 1.93
N ALA A 559 7.79 11.32 1.26
CA ALA A 559 7.21 10.79 0.02
C ALA A 559 8.04 11.08 -1.25
N MET A 560 9.09 11.90 -1.17
CA MET A 560 9.99 12.26 -2.27
C MET A 560 11.32 11.53 -2.07
N PRO A 561 11.68 10.57 -2.93
CA PRO A 561 13.03 9.97 -2.88
C PRO A 561 14.09 11.03 -3.22
N ASP A 562 15.27 10.90 -2.63
CA ASP A 562 16.42 11.74 -2.98
C ASP A 562 16.78 11.53 -4.45
N TYR A 563 17.13 12.61 -5.14
CA TYR A 563 17.40 12.53 -6.57
C TYR A 563 18.79 11.91 -6.81
N SER A 564 18.83 10.76 -7.49
CA SER A 564 20.04 9.99 -7.76
C SER A 564 20.78 10.41 -9.04
N GLY A 565 20.38 11.52 -9.67
CA GLY A 565 21.04 12.04 -10.87
C GLY A 565 22.50 12.44 -10.62
N THR A 566 23.27 12.53 -11.69
CA THR A 566 24.64 13.03 -11.71
C THR A 566 24.72 14.48 -11.20
N ALA A 567 25.93 14.92 -10.87
CA ALA A 567 26.14 16.29 -10.40
C ALA A 567 25.65 17.34 -11.40
N VAL A 568 25.85 17.05 -12.69
CA VAL A 568 25.48 17.89 -13.83
C VAL A 568 23.96 17.93 -14.04
N GLU A 569 23.28 16.78 -14.00
CA GLU A 569 21.81 16.72 -14.09
C GLU A 569 21.14 17.49 -12.95
N LYS A 570 21.70 17.39 -11.75
CA LYS A 570 21.23 18.15 -10.59
C LYS A 570 21.41 19.66 -10.77
N ASP A 571 22.46 20.11 -11.44
CA ASP A 571 22.67 21.53 -11.74
C ASP A 571 21.64 22.04 -12.76
N PHE A 572 21.39 21.28 -13.83
CA PHE A 572 20.37 21.62 -14.82
C PHE A 572 18.96 21.66 -14.23
N LEU A 573 18.61 20.67 -13.41
CA LEU A 573 17.32 20.63 -12.71
C LEU A 573 17.19 21.80 -11.72
N ALA A 574 18.26 22.15 -11.01
CA ALA A 574 18.27 23.30 -10.10
C ALA A 574 18.13 24.64 -10.84
N ASP A 575 18.77 24.79 -12.01
CA ASP A 575 18.63 25.98 -12.86
C ASP A 575 17.19 26.16 -13.36
N TYR A 576 16.60 25.07 -13.86
CA TYR A 576 15.22 25.08 -14.32
C TYR A 576 14.23 25.43 -13.19
N LEU A 577 14.38 24.81 -12.03
CA LEU A 577 13.55 25.10 -10.86
C LEU A 577 13.73 26.54 -10.38
N ALA A 578 14.98 27.03 -10.23
CA ALA A 578 15.25 28.41 -9.80
C ALA A 578 14.58 29.44 -10.72
N LYS A 579 14.70 29.24 -12.03
CA LYS A 579 14.10 30.10 -13.06
C LYS A 579 12.57 30.19 -12.96
N HIS A 580 11.91 29.09 -12.58
CA HIS A 580 10.45 29.03 -12.57
C HIS A 580 9.82 29.22 -11.18
N THR A 581 10.61 29.14 -10.10
CA THR A 581 10.17 29.39 -8.71
C THR A 581 10.56 30.77 -8.18
N GLY A 582 11.19 31.61 -9.01
CA GLY A 582 11.54 32.99 -8.66
C GLY A 582 12.77 33.10 -7.75
N GLY A 583 13.71 32.16 -7.84
CA GLY A 583 15.01 32.30 -7.21
C GLY A 583 15.82 33.36 -7.94
N ALA A 584 16.28 34.40 -7.24
CA ALA A 584 17.27 35.32 -7.79
C ALA A 584 18.52 34.51 -8.22
N GLN A 585 19.04 34.81 -9.42
CA GLN A 585 20.24 34.18 -9.98
C GLN A 585 21.46 34.43 -9.10
#